data_AF-A0A7X8QLI4-F1
#
_entry.id   AF-A0A7X8QLI4-F1
#
_cell.length_a   1.000
_cell.length_b   1.000
_cell.length_c   1.000
_cell.angle_alpha   90.00
_cell.angle_beta   90.00
_cell.angle_gamma   90.00
#
_symmetry.space_group_name_H-M   'P 1'
#
loop_
_entity.id
_entity.type
_entity.pdbx_description
1 polymer ?
#
loop_
_entity_poly.entity_id
_entity_poly.type
_entity_poly.pdbx_seq_one_letter_code
_entity_poly.pdbx_strand_id
1 'polypeptide(L)'
;MKKFVIVMISAIVLFMFLMLNYLVWDKENLQNQRETDKIEQDWLRGQNRILSATVEELEQANKKLENENASQKERINDLGLELSIAKQKAVSDLQTLQKQEQALVFFKSLIKDDLKQVTEKWFSNITLEKYHDSLNYLDKDFTLWGNSYEENEYIELMSNIKSISLADESNSNNAFTIINGEEPHLVQARLIVNAYVVEEANKSLPHVVNGINNLEIGFNYNSESKNWAILYVITKK
;
A
#
# COMPACT_ATOMS: atom_id res chain seq x y z
N MET A 1 -117.43 52.38 11.17
CA MET A 1 -117.07 51.20 10.35
C MET A 1 -115.89 51.46 9.40
N LYS A 2 -115.92 52.45 8.49
CA LYS A 2 -114.80 52.70 7.54
C LYS A 2 -113.41 52.91 8.18
N LYS A 3 -113.31 53.67 9.29
CA LYS A 3 -112.03 53.91 9.99
C LYS A 3 -111.43 52.63 10.62
N PHE A 4 -112.27 51.72 11.10
CA PHE A 4 -111.83 50.46 11.73
C PHE A 4 -111.31 49.47 10.67
N VAL A 5 -111.97 49.41 9.50
CA VAL A 5 -111.53 48.61 8.36
C VAL A 5 -110.17 49.08 7.84
N ILE A 6 -109.94 50.40 7.77
CA ILE A 6 -108.64 50.96 7.34
C ILE A 6 -107.52 50.57 8.33
N VAL A 7 -107.76 50.64 9.64
CA VAL A 7 -106.77 50.24 10.66
C VAL A 7 -106.50 48.73 10.60
N MET A 8 -107.54 47.91 10.42
CA MET A 8 -107.38 46.45 10.30
C MET A 8 -106.60 46.06 9.04
N ILE A 9 -106.89 46.68 7.89
CA ILE A 9 -106.13 46.46 6.65
C ILE A 9 -104.68 46.92 6.83
N SER A 10 -104.44 48.07 7.47
CA SER A 10 -103.09 48.54 7.77
C SER A 10 -102.30 47.58 8.65
N ALA A 11 -102.95 46.98 9.66
CA ALA A 11 -102.31 45.99 10.54
C ALA A 11 -101.99 44.68 9.79
N ILE A 12 -102.88 44.24 8.89
CA ILE A 12 -102.64 43.05 8.05
C ILE A 12 -101.49 43.29 7.08
N VAL A 13 -101.45 44.45 6.42
CA VAL A 13 -100.35 44.80 5.50
C VAL A 13 -99.02 44.90 6.26
N LEU A 14 -99.01 45.47 7.47
CA LEU A 14 -97.81 45.56 8.30
C LEU A 14 -97.35 44.18 8.77
N PHE A 15 -98.27 43.30 9.19
CA PHE A 15 -97.95 41.92 9.57
C PHE A 15 -97.43 41.12 8.37
N MET A 16 -98.02 41.29 7.19
CA MET A 16 -97.56 40.66 5.96
C MET A 16 -96.14 41.13 5.61
N PHE A 17 -95.84 42.41 5.77
CA PHE A 17 -94.50 42.96 5.54
C PHE A 17 -93.46 42.42 6.53
N LEU A 18 -93.80 42.32 7.82
CA LEU A 18 -92.94 41.70 8.83
C LEU A 18 -92.68 40.22 8.53
N MET A 19 -93.72 39.47 8.15
CA MET A 19 -93.58 38.05 7.83
C MET A 19 -92.73 37.82 6.58
N LEU A 20 -92.92 38.63 5.53
CA LEU A 20 -92.11 38.57 4.32
C LEU A 20 -90.64 38.88 4.61
N ASN A 21 -90.38 39.90 5.44
CA ASN A 21 -89.02 40.27 5.82
C ASN A 21 -88.35 39.16 6.66
N TYR A 22 -89.08 38.54 7.60
CA TYR A 22 -88.58 37.39 8.35
C TYR A 22 -88.27 36.18 7.45
N LEU A 23 -89.14 35.87 6.49
CA LEU A 23 -88.90 34.77 5.54
C LEU A 23 -87.71 35.05 4.61
N VAL A 24 -87.50 36.31 4.22
CA VAL A 24 -86.31 36.71 3.44
C VAL A 24 -85.06 36.54 4.30
N TRP A 25 -85.07 37.01 5.55
CA TRP A 25 -83.94 36.84 6.48
C TRP A 25 -83.61 35.38 6.75
N ASP A 26 -84.62 34.53 6.97
CA ASP A 26 -84.44 33.10 7.20
C ASP A 26 -83.87 32.40 5.96
N LYS A 27 -84.37 32.74 4.77
CA LYS A 27 -83.82 32.25 3.51
C LYS A 27 -82.36 32.67 3.31
N GLU A 28 -82.03 33.94 3.55
CA GLU A 28 -80.65 34.45 3.44
C GLU A 28 -79.73 33.76 4.45
N ASN A 29 -80.18 33.56 5.69
CA ASN A 29 -79.41 32.87 6.72
C ASN A 29 -79.14 31.39 6.36
N LEU A 30 -80.15 30.67 5.87
CA LEU A 30 -80.00 29.28 5.41
C LEU A 30 -79.08 29.18 4.18
N GLN A 31 -79.14 30.15 3.27
CA GLN A 31 -78.21 30.21 2.13
C GLN A 31 -76.77 30.44 2.61
N ASN A 32 -76.55 31.39 3.51
CA ASN A 32 -75.24 31.69 4.08
C ASN A 32 -74.65 30.50 4.85
N GLN A 33 -75.47 29.79 5.64
CA GLN A 33 -75.05 28.56 6.33
C GLN A 33 -74.63 27.48 5.34
N ARG A 34 -75.44 27.23 4.30
CA ARG A 34 -75.11 26.24 3.27
C ARG A 34 -73.84 26.57 2.50
N GLU A 35 -73.58 27.85 2.24
CA GLU A 35 -72.33 28.30 1.61
C GLU A 35 -71.14 28.13 2.54
N THR A 36 -71.29 28.47 3.82
CA THR A 36 -70.27 28.27 4.85
C THR A 36 -69.91 26.79 5.01
N ASP A 37 -70.91 25.91 5.11
CA ASP A 37 -70.71 24.46 5.23
C ASP A 37 -70.01 23.87 4.00
N LYS A 38 -70.34 24.37 2.79
CA LYS A 38 -69.66 23.95 1.56
C LYS A 38 -68.19 24.38 1.57
N ILE A 39 -67.91 25.63 1.96
CA ILE A 39 -66.54 26.14 2.06
C ILE A 39 -65.74 25.31 3.08
N GLU A 40 -66.33 24.99 4.24
CA GLU A 40 -65.69 24.14 5.24
C GLU A 40 -65.42 22.73 4.72
N GLN A 41 -66.41 22.10 4.06
CA GLN A 41 -66.23 20.78 3.46
C GLN A 41 -65.13 20.77 2.39
N ASP A 42 -65.09 21.79 1.53
CA ASP A 42 -64.06 21.89 0.50
C ASP A 42 -62.67 22.17 1.10
N TRP A 43 -62.59 22.94 2.20
CA TRP A 43 -61.36 23.15 2.95
C TRP A 43 -60.86 21.86 3.62
N LEU A 44 -61.75 21.09 4.26
CA LEU A 44 -61.43 19.79 4.85
C LEU A 44 -60.99 18.78 3.78
N ARG A 45 -61.64 18.75 2.62
CA ARG A 45 -61.22 17.93 1.47
C ARG A 45 -59.85 18.35 0.95
N GLY A 46 -59.58 19.66 0.88
CA GLY A 46 -58.29 20.21 0.50
C GLY A 46 -57.17 19.73 1.42
N GLN A 47 -57.38 19.85 2.74
CA GLN A 47 -56.43 19.34 3.73
C GLN A 47 -56.25 17.82 3.66
N ASN A 48 -57.32 17.05 3.53
CA ASN A 48 -57.21 15.60 3.39
C ASN A 48 -56.40 15.20 2.15
N ARG A 49 -56.58 15.90 1.02
CA ARG A 49 -55.75 15.67 -0.18
C ARG A 49 -54.27 15.96 0.08
N ILE A 50 -53.97 17.08 0.74
CA ILE A 50 -52.58 17.44 1.08
C ILE A 50 -51.97 16.39 2.02
N LEU A 51 -52.70 16.00 3.08
CA LEU A 51 -52.28 14.98 4.02
C LEU A 51 -52.01 13.64 3.30
N SER A 52 -52.92 13.18 2.45
CA SER A 52 -52.71 11.96 1.66
C SER A 52 -51.49 12.05 0.76
N ALA A 53 -51.27 13.19 0.08
CA ALA A 53 -50.08 13.38 -0.75
C ALA A 53 -48.79 13.34 0.10
N THR A 54 -48.77 14.00 1.26
CA THR A 54 -47.60 13.98 2.15
C THR A 54 -47.34 12.60 2.74
N VAL A 55 -48.38 11.82 3.05
CA VAL A 55 -48.23 10.44 3.52
C VAL A 55 -47.66 9.56 2.41
N GLU A 56 -48.15 9.70 1.18
CA GLU A 56 -47.63 8.96 0.03
C GLU A 56 -46.16 9.30 -0.25
N GLU A 57 -45.79 10.58 -0.22
CA GLU A 57 -44.39 11.02 -0.36
C GLU A 57 -43.50 10.45 0.75
N LEU A 58 -43.97 10.47 2.00
CA LEU A 58 -43.23 9.89 3.14
C LEU A 58 -43.10 8.38 3.03
N GLU A 59 -44.14 7.67 2.58
CA GLU A 59 -44.08 6.22 2.35
C GLU A 59 -43.09 5.87 1.23
N GLN A 60 -43.08 6.65 0.14
CA GLN A 60 -42.10 6.47 -0.94
C GLN A 60 -40.68 6.76 -0.47
N ALA A 61 -40.48 7.83 0.31
CA ALA A 61 -39.18 8.17 0.89
C ALA A 61 -38.69 7.07 1.85
N ASN A 62 -39.56 6.54 2.72
CA ASN A 62 -39.23 5.44 3.61
C ASN A 62 -38.84 4.18 2.84
N LYS A 63 -39.62 3.78 1.83
CA LYS A 63 -39.27 2.63 0.99
C LYS A 63 -37.91 2.80 0.30
N LYS A 64 -37.61 4.01 -0.17
CA LYS A 64 -36.31 4.32 -0.77
C LYS A 64 -35.18 4.18 0.26
N LEU A 65 -35.34 4.74 1.45
CA LEU A 65 -34.37 4.63 2.54
C LEU A 65 -34.17 3.19 3.00
N GLU A 66 -35.23 2.39 3.08
CA GLU A 66 -35.15 0.96 3.42
C GLU A 66 -34.33 0.18 2.37
N ASN A 67 -34.57 0.43 1.09
CA ASN A 67 -33.80 -0.18 0.00
C ASN A 67 -32.33 0.25 0.00
N GLU A 68 -32.06 1.54 0.21
CA GLU A 68 -30.68 2.05 0.33
C GLU A 68 -29.96 1.44 1.53
N ASN A 69 -30.65 1.30 2.67
CA ASN A 69 -30.09 0.69 3.87
C ASN A 69 -29.81 -0.81 3.67
N ALA A 70 -30.71 -1.53 3.00
CA ALA A 70 -30.49 -2.92 2.64
C ALA A 70 -29.27 -3.09 1.71
N SER A 71 -29.17 -2.25 0.67
CA SER A 71 -28.03 -2.26 -0.26
C SER A 71 -26.71 -1.89 0.43
N GLN A 72 -26.72 -0.92 1.33
CA GLN A 72 -25.53 -0.55 2.11
C GLN A 72 -25.11 -1.68 3.06
N LYS A 73 -26.06 -2.38 3.70
CA LYS A 73 -25.75 -3.54 4.55
C LYS A 73 -25.12 -4.68 3.76
N GLU A 74 -25.63 -4.97 2.57
CA GLU A 74 -25.05 -5.96 1.66
C GLU A 74 -23.61 -5.58 1.31
N ARG A 75 -23.40 -4.33 0.90
CA ARG A 75 -22.05 -3.82 0.58
C ARG A 75 -21.09 -3.86 1.76
N ILE A 76 -21.56 -3.58 2.98
CA ILE A 76 -20.75 -3.68 4.21
C ILE A 76 -20.35 -5.13 4.44
N ASN A 77 -21.25 -6.09 4.23
CA ASN A 77 -20.95 -7.51 4.38
C ASN A 77 -19.91 -7.96 3.35
N ASP A 78 -20.08 -7.57 2.08
CA ASP A 78 -19.14 -7.92 1.00
C ASP A 78 -17.74 -7.36 1.28
N LEU A 79 -17.65 -6.07 1.64
CA LEU A 79 -16.39 -5.44 2.04
C LEU A 79 -15.78 -6.11 3.27
N GLY A 80 -16.60 -6.56 4.22
CA GLY A 80 -16.17 -7.33 5.39
C GLY A 80 -15.53 -8.67 5.00
N LEU A 81 -16.11 -9.37 4.04
CA LEU A 81 -15.57 -10.63 3.50
C LEU A 81 -14.26 -10.40 2.74
N GLU A 82 -14.21 -9.42 1.85
CA GLU A 82 -13.00 -9.06 1.11
C GLU A 82 -11.85 -8.69 2.05
N LEU A 83 -12.14 -7.90 3.09
CA LEU A 83 -11.16 -7.51 4.10
C LEU A 83 -10.65 -8.72 4.89
N SER A 84 -11.52 -9.67 5.22
CA SER A 84 -11.13 -10.91 5.90
C SER A 84 -10.18 -11.75 5.03
N ILE A 85 -10.52 -11.92 3.75
CA ILE A 85 -9.69 -12.64 2.77
C ILE A 85 -8.34 -11.96 2.60
N ALA A 86 -8.33 -10.63 2.43
CA ALA A 86 -7.10 -9.86 2.28
C ALA A 86 -6.20 -9.97 3.52
N LYS A 87 -6.79 -9.93 4.74
CA LYS A 87 -6.04 -10.14 5.99
C LYS A 87 -5.45 -11.54 6.07
N GLN A 88 -6.22 -12.58 5.73
CA GLN A 88 -5.73 -13.95 5.75
C GLN A 88 -4.57 -14.14 4.77
N LYS A 89 -4.68 -13.57 3.57
CA LYS A 89 -3.61 -13.59 2.56
C LYS A 89 -2.36 -12.88 3.08
N ALA A 90 -2.49 -11.68 3.64
CA ALA A 90 -1.37 -10.94 4.22
C ALA A 90 -0.64 -11.73 5.32
N VAL A 91 -1.38 -12.45 6.18
CA VAL A 91 -0.77 -13.32 7.21
C VAL A 91 0.00 -14.48 6.56
N SER A 92 -0.55 -15.12 5.53
CA SER A 92 0.12 -16.20 4.80
C SER A 92 1.38 -15.71 4.07
N ASP A 93 1.31 -14.52 3.47
CA ASP A 93 2.44 -13.91 2.77
C ASP A 93 3.57 -13.57 3.77
N LEU A 94 3.22 -13.03 4.95
CA LEU A 94 4.19 -12.78 6.03
C LEU A 94 4.86 -14.07 6.52
N GLN A 95 4.11 -15.16 6.70
CA GLN A 95 4.69 -16.46 7.05
C GLN A 95 5.63 -16.99 5.97
N THR A 96 5.30 -16.77 4.70
CA THR A 96 6.14 -17.17 3.56
C THR A 96 7.43 -16.37 3.53
N LEU A 97 7.34 -15.04 3.71
CA LEU A 97 8.51 -14.16 3.81
C LEU A 97 9.43 -14.58 4.97
N GLN A 98 8.87 -14.88 6.13
CA GLN A 98 9.66 -15.33 7.28
C GLN A 98 10.41 -16.65 6.99
N LYS A 99 9.76 -17.61 6.32
CA LYS A 99 10.42 -18.86 5.90
C LYS A 99 11.53 -18.61 4.89
N GLN A 100 11.31 -17.71 3.93
CA GLN A 100 12.30 -17.34 2.92
C GLN A 100 13.49 -16.62 3.56
N GLU A 101 13.25 -15.72 4.52
CA GLU A 101 14.30 -15.03 5.27
C GLU A 101 15.14 -16.03 6.09
N GLN A 102 14.48 -16.97 6.78
CA GLN A 102 15.18 -18.04 7.51
C GLN A 102 16.02 -18.91 6.57
N ALA A 103 15.47 -19.29 5.42
CA ALA A 103 16.21 -20.05 4.41
C ALA A 103 17.42 -19.25 3.90
N LEU A 104 17.25 -17.96 3.61
CA LEU A 104 18.33 -17.08 3.17
C LEU A 104 19.45 -16.99 4.21
N VAL A 105 19.09 -16.78 5.49
CA VAL A 105 20.07 -16.72 6.59
C VAL A 105 20.82 -18.04 6.71
N PHE A 106 20.10 -19.16 6.62
CA PHE A 106 20.71 -20.49 6.65
C PHE A 106 21.67 -20.70 5.49
N PHE A 107 21.25 -20.42 4.25
CA PHE A 107 22.12 -20.55 3.07
C PHE A 107 23.34 -19.63 3.15
N LYS A 108 23.16 -18.38 3.58
CA LYS A 108 24.30 -17.46 3.82
C LYS A 108 25.28 -18.03 4.82
N SER A 109 24.80 -18.59 5.93
CA SER A 109 25.69 -19.21 6.93
C SER A 109 26.44 -20.42 6.38
N LEU A 110 25.77 -21.25 5.58
CA LEU A 110 26.35 -22.47 5.01
C LEU A 110 27.47 -22.15 4.00
N ILE A 111 27.27 -21.15 3.14
CA ILE A 111 28.26 -20.79 2.12
C ILE A 111 29.34 -19.83 2.64
N LYS A 112 29.12 -19.15 3.77
CA LYS A 112 30.05 -18.14 4.30
C LYS A 112 31.44 -18.72 4.55
N ASP A 113 31.51 -19.89 5.16
CA ASP A 113 32.78 -20.50 5.51
C ASP A 113 33.53 -20.98 4.26
N ASP A 114 32.82 -21.53 3.28
CA ASP A 114 33.39 -21.93 1.99
C ASP A 114 33.98 -20.73 1.23
N LEU A 115 33.23 -19.64 1.13
CA LEU A 115 33.66 -18.42 0.45
C LEU A 115 34.82 -17.73 1.18
N LYS A 116 34.78 -17.71 2.52
CA LYS A 116 35.88 -17.22 3.35
C LYS A 116 37.14 -18.05 3.08
N GLN A 117 37.03 -19.37 3.05
CA GLN A 117 38.16 -20.26 2.78
C GLN A 117 38.76 -20.07 1.38
N VAL A 118 37.92 -19.91 0.35
CA VAL A 118 38.38 -19.61 -1.02
C VAL A 118 39.16 -18.29 -1.05
N THR A 119 38.62 -17.26 -0.40
CA THR A 119 39.28 -15.95 -0.32
C THR A 119 40.62 -16.03 0.43
N GLU A 120 40.65 -16.70 1.58
CA GLU A 120 41.87 -16.86 2.38
C GLU A 120 42.96 -17.63 1.62
N LYS A 121 42.58 -18.68 0.88
CA LYS A 121 43.51 -19.43 0.02
C LYS A 121 44.04 -18.56 -1.12
N TRP A 122 43.17 -17.78 -1.77
CA TRP A 122 43.58 -16.85 -2.81
C TRP A 122 44.57 -15.80 -2.28
N PHE A 123 44.28 -15.17 -1.14
CA PHE A 123 45.19 -14.23 -0.46
C PHE A 123 46.51 -14.87 -0.02
N SER A 124 46.46 -16.11 0.47
CA SER A 124 47.66 -16.85 0.85
C SER A 124 48.57 -17.12 -0.35
N ASN A 125 47.99 -17.47 -1.52
CA ASN A 125 48.77 -17.68 -2.73
C ASN A 125 49.43 -16.40 -3.24
N ILE A 126 48.76 -15.25 -3.14
CA ILE A 126 49.35 -13.94 -3.48
C ILE A 126 50.51 -13.64 -2.52
N THR A 127 50.30 -13.79 -1.21
CA THR A 127 51.31 -13.48 -0.18
C THR A 127 52.53 -14.42 -0.24
N LEU A 128 52.35 -15.67 -0.69
CA LEU A 128 53.42 -16.64 -0.86
C LEU A 128 54.08 -16.59 -2.25
N GLU A 129 53.77 -15.56 -3.05
CA GLU A 129 54.30 -15.37 -4.41
C GLU A 129 53.95 -16.51 -5.40
N LYS A 130 52.89 -17.27 -5.10
CA LYS A 130 52.36 -18.36 -5.95
C LYS A 130 51.26 -17.84 -6.88
N TYR A 131 51.62 -16.89 -7.74
CA TYR A 131 50.64 -16.15 -8.55
C TYR A 131 49.88 -17.04 -9.55
N HIS A 132 50.54 -17.99 -10.20
CA HIS A 132 49.87 -18.97 -11.08
C HIS A 132 48.84 -19.82 -10.32
N ASP A 133 49.14 -20.24 -9.09
CA ASP A 133 48.18 -21.01 -8.28
C ASP A 133 46.99 -20.14 -7.82
N SER A 134 47.18 -18.82 -7.72
CA SER A 134 46.09 -17.89 -7.37
C SER A 134 45.05 -17.74 -8.49
N LEU A 135 45.46 -17.89 -9.77
CA LEU A 135 44.57 -17.82 -10.92
C LEU A 135 43.52 -18.94 -10.94
N ASN A 136 43.84 -20.11 -10.36
CA ASN A 136 42.92 -21.24 -10.28
C ASN A 136 41.65 -20.98 -9.45
N TYR A 137 41.65 -19.91 -8.65
CA TYR A 137 40.50 -19.48 -7.85
C TYR A 137 39.63 -18.42 -8.57
N LEU A 138 40.06 -17.96 -9.74
CA LEU A 138 39.36 -16.94 -10.53
C LEU A 138 38.45 -17.61 -11.56
N ASP A 139 37.34 -16.94 -11.87
CA ASP A 139 36.46 -17.33 -12.97
C ASP A 139 37.11 -16.97 -14.34
N LYS A 140 36.65 -17.59 -15.42
CA LYS A 140 37.15 -17.29 -16.78
C LYS A 140 36.85 -15.85 -17.18
N ASP A 141 35.72 -15.32 -16.70
CA ASP A 141 35.27 -13.96 -16.97
C ASP A 141 35.66 -12.98 -15.84
N PHE A 142 36.77 -13.28 -15.13
CA PHE A 142 37.21 -12.48 -14.00
C PHE A 142 37.52 -11.02 -14.37
N THR A 143 37.05 -10.09 -13.54
CA THR A 143 37.37 -8.66 -13.65
C THR A 143 37.87 -8.07 -12.33
N LEU A 144 39.01 -7.38 -12.38
CA LEU A 144 39.56 -6.63 -11.26
C LEU A 144 39.36 -5.13 -11.52
N TRP A 145 38.60 -4.46 -10.65
CA TRP A 145 38.17 -3.06 -10.82
C TRP A 145 37.52 -2.76 -12.18
N GLY A 146 36.82 -3.74 -12.76
CA GLY A 146 36.14 -3.61 -14.05
C GLY A 146 37.01 -3.84 -15.28
N ASN A 147 38.29 -4.17 -15.12
CA ASN A 147 39.19 -4.55 -16.21
C ASN A 147 39.43 -6.06 -16.22
N SER A 148 39.51 -6.65 -17.41
CA SER A 148 40.02 -8.00 -17.60
C SER A 148 41.53 -7.93 -17.81
N TYR A 149 42.25 -8.94 -17.33
CA TYR A 149 43.71 -9.00 -17.37
C TYR A 149 44.15 -10.33 -17.98
N GLU A 150 45.15 -10.29 -18.85
CA GLU A 150 45.84 -11.51 -19.25
C GLU A 150 46.68 -12.07 -18.08
N GLU A 151 47.03 -13.37 -18.14
CA GLU A 151 47.78 -14.05 -17.08
C GLU A 151 49.05 -13.30 -16.66
N ASN A 152 49.84 -12.82 -17.63
CA ASN A 152 51.07 -12.08 -17.36
C ASN A 152 50.81 -10.72 -16.69
N GLU A 153 49.78 -10.00 -17.13
CA GLU A 153 49.40 -8.70 -16.57
C GLU A 153 48.88 -8.85 -15.13
N TYR A 154 48.11 -9.90 -14.87
CA TYR A 154 47.65 -10.23 -13.52
C TYR A 154 48.82 -10.55 -12.59
N ILE A 155 49.79 -11.37 -13.04
CA ILE A 155 50.97 -11.72 -12.25
C ILE A 155 51.80 -10.48 -11.92
N GLU A 156 52.03 -9.61 -12.92
CA GLU A 156 52.72 -8.33 -12.71
C GLU A 156 51.98 -7.46 -11.68
N LEU A 157 50.65 -7.35 -11.79
CA LEU A 157 49.83 -6.55 -10.89
C LEU A 157 49.81 -7.11 -9.46
N MET A 158 49.69 -8.42 -9.29
CA MET A 158 49.71 -9.08 -7.98
C MET A 158 51.10 -9.06 -7.33
N SER A 159 52.18 -9.08 -8.13
CA SER A 159 53.56 -9.01 -7.60
C SER A 159 53.86 -7.73 -6.82
N ASN A 160 53.06 -6.68 -7.07
CA ASN A 160 53.13 -5.43 -6.35
C ASN A 160 52.54 -5.50 -4.93
N ILE A 161 51.82 -6.58 -4.58
CA ILE A 161 51.22 -6.81 -3.27
C ILE A 161 52.15 -7.72 -2.47
N LYS A 162 52.83 -7.17 -1.45
CA LYS A 162 53.72 -7.93 -0.57
C LYS A 162 52.96 -8.90 0.35
N SER A 163 51.81 -8.47 0.84
CA SER A 163 51.00 -9.28 1.74
C SER A 163 49.56 -8.79 1.73
N ILE A 164 48.62 -9.73 1.76
CA ILE A 164 47.20 -9.46 1.83
C ILE A 164 46.53 -10.49 2.74
N SER A 165 45.71 -10.04 3.67
CA SER A 165 44.96 -10.92 4.58
C SER A 165 43.64 -10.29 5.00
N LEU A 166 42.68 -11.11 5.44
CA LEU A 166 41.53 -10.59 6.16
C LEU A 166 41.99 -9.85 7.43
N ALA A 167 41.33 -8.75 7.78
CA ALA A 167 41.59 -8.05 9.03
C ALA A 167 41.17 -8.93 10.23
N ASP A 168 41.97 -8.92 11.30
CA ASP A 168 41.70 -9.73 12.49
C ASP A 168 40.33 -9.42 13.10
N GLU A 169 39.60 -10.47 13.49
CA GLU A 169 38.25 -10.40 14.07
C GLU A 169 38.20 -9.60 15.38
N SER A 170 39.35 -9.35 16.03
CA SER A 170 39.46 -8.55 17.26
C SER A 170 39.15 -7.06 17.08
N ASN A 171 39.28 -6.51 15.87
CA ASN A 171 39.01 -5.10 15.57
C ASN A 171 37.70 -4.88 14.80
N SER A 172 37.13 -5.91 14.17
CA SER A 172 35.87 -5.79 13.43
C SER A 172 35.11 -7.11 13.48
N ASN A 173 33.92 -7.07 14.07
CA ASN A 173 33.12 -8.26 14.36
C ASN A 173 32.57 -8.98 13.10
N ASN A 174 33.01 -8.59 11.89
CA ASN A 174 32.58 -9.14 10.60
C ASN A 174 33.54 -8.75 9.46
N ALA A 175 34.80 -9.19 9.51
CA ALA A 175 35.76 -8.95 8.43
C ALA A 175 35.34 -9.56 7.08
N PHE A 176 34.40 -10.50 7.08
CA PHE A 176 33.76 -11.08 5.89
C PHE A 176 32.24 -11.11 6.07
N THR A 177 31.50 -10.42 5.19
CA THR A 177 30.04 -10.32 5.24
C THR A 177 29.43 -10.56 3.87
N ILE A 178 28.55 -11.55 3.74
CA ILE A 178 27.76 -11.76 2.51
C ILE A 178 26.67 -10.69 2.44
N ILE A 179 26.67 -9.91 1.36
CA ILE A 179 25.67 -8.87 1.09
C ILE A 179 24.58 -9.39 0.15
N ASN A 180 23.44 -8.70 0.13
CA ASN A 180 22.40 -9.01 -0.84
C ASN A 180 22.84 -8.48 -2.20
N GLY A 181 23.09 -9.39 -3.14
CA GLY A 181 23.41 -9.03 -4.52
C GLY A 181 22.18 -8.62 -5.32
N GLU A 182 22.41 -7.83 -6.36
CA GLU A 182 21.38 -7.46 -7.34
C GLU A 182 21.10 -8.62 -8.31
N GLU A 183 22.10 -9.47 -8.56
CA GLU A 183 22.00 -10.60 -9.49
C GLU A 183 21.74 -11.92 -8.75
N PRO A 184 20.73 -12.71 -9.18
CA PRO A 184 20.32 -13.92 -8.45
C PRO A 184 21.32 -15.07 -8.53
N HIS A 185 22.28 -15.02 -9.46
CA HIS A 185 23.26 -16.08 -9.69
C HIS A 185 24.63 -15.79 -9.05
N LEU A 186 24.81 -14.60 -8.48
CA LEU A 186 26.07 -14.17 -7.90
C LEU A 186 25.95 -14.01 -6.40
N VAL A 187 26.94 -14.53 -5.67
CA VAL A 187 27.06 -14.27 -4.24
C VAL A 187 28.06 -13.13 -4.06
N GLN A 188 27.62 -12.04 -3.45
CA GLN A 188 28.48 -10.89 -3.19
C GLN A 188 28.90 -10.87 -1.73
N ALA A 189 30.16 -10.59 -1.45
CA ALA A 189 30.65 -10.39 -0.10
C ALA A 189 31.44 -9.09 0.03
N ARG A 190 31.32 -8.45 1.19
CA ARG A 190 32.15 -7.33 1.63
C ARG A 190 33.22 -7.83 2.59
N LEU A 191 34.46 -7.45 2.31
CA LEU A 191 35.64 -7.86 3.05
C LEU A 191 36.37 -6.64 3.59
N ILE A 192 36.90 -6.77 4.81
CA ILE A 192 37.85 -5.84 5.40
C ILE A 192 39.22 -6.51 5.34
N VAL A 193 40.13 -5.93 4.58
CA VAL A 193 41.40 -6.56 4.18
C VAL A 193 42.55 -5.68 4.61
N ASN A 194 43.58 -6.28 5.21
CA ASN A 194 44.85 -5.61 5.46
C ASN A 194 45.81 -5.94 4.32
N ALA A 195 46.25 -4.92 3.58
CA ALA A 195 47.13 -5.07 2.43
C ALA A 195 48.41 -4.24 2.61
N TYR A 196 49.54 -4.80 2.20
CA TYR A 196 50.83 -4.14 2.11
C TYR A 196 51.33 -4.19 0.67
N VAL A 197 51.44 -3.03 0.05
CA VAL A 197 51.80 -2.79 -1.34
C VAL A 197 53.18 -2.13 -1.39
N VAL A 198 53.97 -2.46 -2.41
CA VAL A 198 55.28 -1.84 -2.67
C VAL A 198 55.11 -0.33 -2.93
N GLU A 199 55.92 0.53 -2.33
CA GLU A 199 55.74 2.00 -2.38
C GLU A 199 55.70 2.59 -3.81
N GLU A 200 56.38 1.95 -4.76
CA GLU A 200 56.41 2.33 -6.18
C GLU A 200 55.15 1.89 -6.96
N ALA A 201 54.35 0.98 -6.41
CA ALA A 201 53.18 0.40 -7.06
C ALA A 201 51.86 1.16 -6.82
N ASN A 202 51.91 2.28 -6.08
CA ASN A 202 50.76 3.19 -5.92
C ASN A 202 50.20 3.71 -7.27
N LYS A 203 51.00 3.66 -8.35
CA LYS A 203 50.55 3.98 -9.73
C LYS A 203 49.80 2.84 -10.40
N SER A 204 50.14 1.59 -10.09
CA SER A 204 49.57 0.38 -10.70
C SER A 204 48.33 -0.13 -9.95
N LEU A 205 48.22 0.21 -8.66
CA LEU A 205 47.14 -0.18 -7.74
C LEU A 205 46.47 1.05 -7.11
N PRO A 206 45.78 1.91 -7.88
CA PRO A 206 45.20 3.16 -7.35
C PRO A 206 44.07 2.93 -6.33
N HIS A 207 43.55 1.71 -6.25
CA HIS A 207 42.39 1.34 -5.45
C HIS A 207 42.74 0.51 -4.20
N VAL A 208 44.03 0.31 -3.88
CA VAL A 208 44.49 -0.38 -2.68
C VAL A 208 45.54 0.48 -1.98
N VAL A 209 45.29 0.79 -0.71
CA VAL A 209 46.24 1.54 0.13
C VAL A 209 46.92 0.61 1.13
N ASN A 210 48.09 1.01 1.63
CA ASN A 210 48.73 0.29 2.73
C ASN A 210 47.86 0.37 4.00
N GLY A 211 47.55 -0.78 4.58
CA GLY A 211 46.68 -0.91 5.74
C GLY A 211 45.30 -1.47 5.40
N ILE A 212 44.26 -0.94 6.05
CA ILE A 212 42.89 -1.48 5.97
C ILE A 212 42.17 -0.96 4.71
N ASN A 213 41.66 -1.89 3.91
CA ASN A 213 40.88 -1.66 2.69
C ASN A 213 39.54 -2.38 2.76
N ASN A 214 38.51 -1.78 2.15
CA ASN A 214 37.20 -2.42 1.99
C ASN A 214 37.05 -2.93 0.56
N LEU A 215 37.00 -4.24 0.41
CA LEU A 215 36.80 -4.90 -0.88
C LEU A 215 35.39 -5.47 -0.96
N GLU A 216 34.84 -5.49 -2.16
CA GLU A 216 33.63 -6.23 -2.49
C GLU A 216 33.98 -7.25 -3.57
N ILE A 217 33.67 -8.51 -3.29
CA ILE A 217 34.00 -9.65 -4.14
C ILE A 217 32.71 -10.33 -4.57
N GLY A 218 32.60 -10.56 -5.88
CA GLY A 218 31.56 -11.40 -6.46
C GLY A 218 32.07 -12.82 -6.66
N PHE A 219 31.25 -13.79 -6.25
CA PHE A 219 31.53 -15.22 -6.41
C PHE A 219 30.49 -15.85 -7.34
N ASN A 220 30.98 -16.71 -8.21
CA ASN A 220 30.17 -17.58 -9.06
C ASN A 220 30.42 -19.04 -8.67
N TYR A 221 29.37 -19.86 -8.65
CA TYR A 221 29.52 -21.28 -8.39
C TYR A 221 29.76 -22.02 -9.71
N ASN A 222 30.97 -22.54 -9.88
CA ASN A 222 31.31 -23.32 -11.07
C ASN A 222 30.82 -24.76 -10.90
N SER A 223 29.78 -25.13 -11.66
CA SER A 223 29.18 -26.47 -11.61
C SER A 223 30.12 -27.60 -12.08
N GLU A 224 31.09 -27.29 -12.95
CA GLU A 224 32.05 -28.28 -13.47
C GLU A 224 33.11 -28.63 -12.43
N SER A 225 33.70 -27.61 -11.78
CA SER A 225 34.73 -27.80 -10.75
C SER A 225 34.15 -28.05 -9.36
N LYS A 226 32.83 -27.87 -9.19
CA LYS A 226 32.08 -27.96 -7.92
C LYS A 226 32.62 -27.02 -6.83
N ASN A 227 33.28 -25.93 -7.23
CA ASN A 227 33.90 -24.97 -6.34
C ASN A 227 33.44 -23.55 -6.70
N TRP A 228 33.57 -22.65 -5.71
CA TRP A 228 33.36 -21.23 -5.91
C TRP A 228 34.57 -20.60 -6.59
N ALA A 229 34.30 -19.73 -7.57
CA ALA A 229 35.30 -18.95 -8.27
C ALA A 229 35.02 -17.45 -8.05
N ILE A 230 36.09 -16.66 -7.98
CA ILE A 230 36.02 -15.20 -7.87
C ILE A 230 35.74 -14.63 -9.26
N LEU A 231 34.61 -13.96 -9.41
CA LEU A 231 34.20 -13.32 -10.66
C LEU A 231 34.67 -11.86 -10.74
N TYR A 232 34.62 -11.13 -9.64
CA TYR A 232 35.13 -9.77 -9.64
C TYR A 232 35.61 -9.32 -8.27
N VAL A 233 36.50 -8.34 -8.27
CA VAL A 233 36.96 -7.63 -7.07
C VAL A 233 36.88 -6.13 -7.34
N ILE A 234 36.17 -5.40 -6.48
CA ILE A 234 36.10 -3.94 -6.52
C ILE A 234 36.41 -3.34 -5.15
N THR A 235 36.97 -2.12 -5.13
CA THR A 235 37.16 -1.38 -3.88
C THR A 235 35.96 -0.46 -3.65
N LYS A 236 35.34 -0.53 -2.47
CA LYS A 236 34.32 0.44 -2.05
C LYS A 236 34.98 1.48 -1.15
N LYS A 237 34.84 2.75 -1.52
CA LYS A 237 35.22 3.89 -0.67
C LYS A 237 34.24 4.05 0.49
#